data_AF-A0A5C8JR52-F1
#
_entry.id   AF-A0A5C8JR52-F1
#
_cell.length_a   1.000
_cell.length_b   1.000
_cell.length_c   1.000
_cell.angle_alpha   90.00
_cell.angle_beta   90.00
_cell.angle_gamma   90.00
#
_symmetry.space_group_name_H-M   'P 1'
#
loop_
_entity.id
_entity.type
_entity.pdbx_description
1 polymer ?
#
loop_
_entity_poly.entity_id
_entity_poly.type
_entity_poly.pdbx_seq_one_letter_code
_entity_poly.pdbx_strand_id
1 'polypeptide(L)'
;MHSIPASAARIPQLERLNATPGTRVVFYDPTGSQYRLPTYPWKWAPKNLKTRRQLAALGLRPGGQAPVAQILWRNGGRVAYLYDVTRALPKRKPTRKQLAALDKAQRVRRMKRSAS
;
A
#
# COMPACT_ATOMS: atom_id res chain seq x y z
N MET A 1 1.41 -26.06 -0.71
CA MET A 1 2.07 -25.65 0.56
C MET A 1 2.05 -24.13 0.61
N HIS A 2 1.08 -23.57 1.33
CA HIS A 2 0.83 -22.13 1.33
C HIS A 2 1.92 -21.42 2.15
N SER A 3 2.86 -20.75 1.47
CA SER A 3 3.79 -19.82 2.11
C SER A 3 2.98 -18.85 2.96
N ILE A 4 3.15 -18.92 4.27
CA ILE A 4 2.71 -17.91 5.21
C ILE A 4 3.27 -16.57 4.67
N PRO A 5 2.42 -15.60 4.27
CA PRO A 5 2.94 -14.32 3.80
C PRO A 5 3.81 -13.75 4.91
N ALA A 6 4.99 -13.25 4.54
CA ALA A 6 5.99 -12.64 5.42
C ALA A 6 5.32 -12.04 6.66
N SER A 7 5.56 -12.65 7.83
CA SER A 7 4.89 -12.36 9.09
C SER A 7 4.51 -10.90 9.17
N ALA A 8 3.21 -10.61 9.05
CA ALA A 8 2.74 -9.27 9.31
C ALA A 8 3.18 -8.93 10.72
N ALA A 9 3.95 -7.86 10.87
CA ALA A 9 4.53 -7.55 12.16
C ALA A 9 3.39 -7.35 13.16
N ARG A 10 3.30 -8.24 14.16
CA ARG A 10 2.43 -8.02 15.31
C ARG A 10 2.94 -6.79 16.04
N ILE A 11 2.02 -5.97 16.53
CA ILE A 11 2.37 -4.74 17.22
C ILE A 11 2.10 -4.98 18.70
N PRO A 12 3.13 -5.19 19.55
CA PRO A 12 2.94 -5.63 20.93
C PRO A 12 2.00 -4.75 21.75
N GLN A 13 1.97 -3.45 21.45
CA GLN A 13 1.04 -2.52 22.08
C GLN A 13 -0.41 -2.78 21.67
N LEU A 14 -0.69 -3.06 20.40
CA LEU A 14 -2.04 -3.36 19.93
C LEU A 14 -2.50 -4.75 20.36
N GLU A 15 -1.60 -5.73 20.43
CA GLU A 15 -1.88 -7.05 21.01
C GLU A 15 -2.38 -6.92 22.45
N ARG A 16 -1.64 -6.18 23.28
CA ARG A 16 -2.03 -5.94 24.67
C ARG A 16 -3.41 -5.27 24.77
N LEU A 17 -3.67 -4.25 23.96
CA LEU A 17 -4.97 -3.56 23.95
C LEU A 17 -6.12 -4.46 23.46
N ASN A 18 -5.87 -5.33 22.50
CA ASN A 18 -6.89 -6.21 21.92
C ASN A 18 -7.16 -7.46 22.77
N ALA A 19 -6.24 -7.83 23.67
CA ALA A 19 -6.40 -8.90 24.63
C ALA A 19 -7.15 -8.46 25.90
N THR A 20 -7.30 -7.14 26.13
CA THR A 20 -8.03 -6.61 27.28
C THR A 20 -9.55 -6.80 27.11
N PRO A 21 -10.24 -7.48 28.05
CA PRO A 21 -11.69 -7.63 28.00
C PRO A 21 -12.40 -6.27 27.86
N GLY A 22 -13.40 -6.19 26.98
CA GLY A 22 -14.14 -4.96 26.70
C GLY A 22 -13.42 -3.95 25.79
N THR A 23 -12.15 -4.19 25.43
CA THR A 23 -11.41 -3.35 24.48
C THR A 23 -11.12 -4.15 23.20
N ARG A 24 -11.65 -3.69 22.06
CA ARG A 24 -11.27 -4.22 20.73
C ARG A 24 -10.62 -3.12 19.93
N VAL A 25 -9.40 -3.35 19.47
CA VAL A 25 -8.75 -2.42 18.54
C VAL A 25 -9.39 -2.63 17.17
N VAL A 26 -10.22 -1.68 16.74
CA VAL A 26 -10.94 -1.77 15.46
C VAL A 26 -9.93 -1.93 14.32
N PHE A 27 -10.17 -2.91 13.44
CA PHE A 27 -9.32 -3.22 12.28
C PHE A 27 -7.91 -3.74 12.60
N TYR A 28 -7.62 -4.19 13.82
CA TYR A 28 -6.37 -4.92 14.08
C TYR A 28 -6.56 -6.42 13.86
N ASP A 29 -6.02 -6.93 12.76
CA ASP A 29 -6.04 -8.35 12.36
C ASP A 29 -4.68 -8.71 11.76
N PRO A 30 -3.66 -9.02 12.58
CA PRO A 30 -2.30 -9.26 12.09
C PRO A 30 -2.15 -10.59 11.32
N THR A 31 -3.11 -11.51 11.44
CA THR A 31 -3.08 -12.80 10.72
C THR A 31 -3.85 -12.75 9.39
N GLY A 32 -4.72 -11.75 9.22
CA GLY A 32 -5.62 -11.66 8.08
C GLY A 32 -6.78 -12.66 8.15
N SER A 33 -7.11 -13.19 9.34
CA SER A 33 -8.18 -14.17 9.49
C SER A 33 -9.57 -13.58 9.24
N GLN A 34 -9.76 -12.29 9.53
CA GLN A 34 -11.03 -11.59 9.35
C GLN A 34 -11.08 -10.87 8.01
N TYR A 35 -9.97 -10.24 7.60
CA TYR A 35 -9.94 -9.34 6.45
C TYR A 35 -9.11 -9.86 5.25
N ARG A 36 -8.74 -11.16 5.26
CA ARG A 36 -7.95 -11.88 4.23
C ARG A 36 -6.50 -11.43 4.07
N LEU A 37 -6.22 -10.17 4.38
CA LEU A 37 -4.87 -9.63 4.49
C LEU A 37 -4.66 -9.14 5.92
N PRO A 38 -3.41 -9.22 6.42
CA PRO A 38 -3.06 -8.54 7.64
C PRO A 38 -3.52 -7.08 7.60
N THR A 39 -4.33 -6.70 8.58
CA THR A 39 -4.99 -5.40 8.63
C THR A 39 -4.56 -4.65 9.87
N TYR A 40 -4.19 -3.40 9.67
CA TYR A 40 -3.78 -2.49 10.72
C TYR A 40 -4.76 -1.32 10.84
N PRO A 41 -4.97 -0.77 12.05
CA PRO A 41 -5.67 0.48 12.22
C PRO A 41 -4.90 1.66 11.61
N TRP A 42 -5.61 2.75 11.38
CA TRP A 42 -5.02 3.99 10.84
C TRP A 42 -3.79 4.44 11.65
N LYS A 43 -2.70 4.76 10.94
CA LYS A 43 -1.38 5.15 11.50
C LYS A 43 -0.60 4.08 12.28
N TRP A 44 -1.08 2.85 12.34
CA TRP A 44 -0.40 1.76 13.05
C TRP A 44 0.36 0.79 12.14
N ALA A 45 0.45 1.05 10.84
CA ALA A 45 1.20 0.14 9.96
C ALA A 45 2.70 0.06 10.35
N PRO A 46 3.30 -1.15 10.34
CA PRO A 46 4.73 -1.33 10.54
C PRO A 46 5.60 -0.50 9.59
N LYS A 47 6.77 -0.04 10.04
CA LYS A 47 7.62 0.91 9.29
C LYS A 47 8.14 0.36 7.95
N ASN A 48 8.35 -0.96 7.88
CA ASN A 48 8.79 -1.68 6.68
C ASN A 48 7.67 -1.87 5.65
N LEU A 49 6.44 -1.49 5.98
CA LEU A 49 5.28 -1.55 5.10
C LEU A 49 4.88 -0.14 4.68
N LYS A 50 4.76 0.09 3.38
CA LYS A 50 4.42 1.42 2.82
C LYS A 50 3.34 1.32 1.76
N THR A 51 2.54 2.37 1.67
CA THR A 51 1.57 2.52 0.58
C THR A 51 2.30 2.80 -0.75
N ARG A 52 1.63 2.56 -1.89
CA ARG A 52 2.19 2.89 -3.22
C ARG A 52 2.64 4.35 -3.32
N ARG A 53 1.89 5.28 -2.72
CA ARG A 53 2.22 6.72 -2.72
C ARG A 53 3.49 6.99 -1.90
N GLN A 54 3.62 6.36 -0.73
CA GLN A 54 4.82 6.49 0.09
C GLN A 54 6.06 5.87 -0.58
N LEU A 55 5.91 4.71 -1.25
CA LEU A 55 7.00 4.16 -2.05
C LEU A 55 7.42 5.10 -3.19
N ALA A 56 6.44 5.68 -3.89
CA ALA A 56 6.73 6.62 -4.98
C ALA A 56 7.48 7.87 -4.50
N ALA A 57 7.16 8.39 -3.31
CA ALA A 57 7.89 9.49 -2.68
C ALA A 57 9.35 9.13 -2.35
N LEU A 58 9.64 7.84 -2.14
CA LEU A 58 10.99 7.31 -1.94
C LEU A 58 11.69 6.93 -3.26
N GLY A 59 11.10 7.23 -4.42
CA GLY A 59 11.65 6.81 -5.72
C GLY A 59 11.52 5.30 -5.98
N LEU A 60 10.67 4.60 -5.24
CA LEU A 60 10.46 3.17 -5.32
C LEU A 60 9.12 2.83 -5.99
N ARG A 61 9.01 1.58 -6.47
CA ARG A 61 7.78 0.94 -6.93
C ARG A 61 7.62 -0.42 -6.23
N PRO A 62 6.40 -0.96 -6.10
CA PRO A 62 6.16 -2.27 -5.49
C PRO A 62 6.94 -3.45 -6.10
N GLY A 63 7.50 -3.30 -7.30
CA GLY A 63 8.28 -4.35 -7.93
C GLY A 63 7.48 -5.52 -8.50
N GLY A 64 6.15 -5.39 -8.60
CA GLY A 64 5.26 -6.47 -9.06
C GLY A 64 4.68 -7.32 -7.93
N GLN A 65 5.03 -7.03 -6.67
CA GLN A 65 4.43 -7.71 -5.52
C GLN A 65 2.94 -7.35 -5.38
N ALA A 66 2.13 -8.33 -4.99
CA ALA A 66 0.77 -8.10 -4.49
C ALA A 66 0.81 -7.38 -3.13
N PRO A 67 -0.26 -6.69 -2.71
CA PRO A 67 -0.37 -6.17 -1.35
C PRO A 67 -0.10 -7.25 -0.30
N VAL A 68 0.74 -6.94 0.69
CA VAL A 68 1.09 -7.87 1.78
C VAL A 68 0.30 -7.59 3.06
N ALA A 69 -0.27 -6.39 3.17
CA ALA A 69 -1.13 -5.96 4.25
C ALA A 69 -2.01 -4.79 3.81
N GLN A 70 -2.90 -4.34 4.68
CA GLN A 70 -3.75 -3.19 4.44
C GLN A 70 -4.02 -2.38 5.72
N ILE A 71 -4.49 -1.15 5.53
CA ILE A 71 -5.05 -0.31 6.59
C ILE A 71 -6.52 -0.13 6.29
N LEU A 72 -7.39 -0.36 7.27
CA LEU A 72 -8.82 -0.03 7.19
C LEU A 72 -9.18 1.08 8.18
N TRP A 73 -10.04 2.00 7.75
CA TRP A 73 -10.58 3.06 8.62
C TRP A 73 -11.92 3.58 8.09
N ARG A 74 -12.56 4.47 8.85
CA ARG A 74 -13.95 4.94 8.63
C ARG A 74 -14.91 3.76 8.45
N ASN A 75 -15.01 2.91 9.47
CA ASN A 75 -15.90 1.75 9.50
C ASN A 75 -15.72 0.80 8.28
N GLY A 76 -14.49 0.67 7.78
CA GLY A 76 -14.17 -0.15 6.60
C GLY A 76 -14.42 0.52 5.25
N GLY A 77 -14.97 1.75 5.22
CA GLY A 77 -15.23 2.49 3.99
C GLY A 77 -13.97 3.01 3.28
N ARG A 78 -12.79 2.93 3.91
CA ARG A 78 -11.52 3.31 3.29
C ARG A 78 -10.44 2.28 3.54
N VAL A 79 -9.68 1.98 2.49
CA VAL A 79 -8.58 1.03 2.48
C VAL A 79 -7.30 1.66 1.93
N ALA A 80 -6.16 1.30 2.52
CA ALA A 80 -4.85 1.59 1.97
C ALA A 80 -4.01 0.32 1.93
N TYR A 81 -3.67 -0.15 0.73
CA TYR A 81 -2.81 -1.32 0.55
C TYR A 81 -1.36 -1.01 0.86
N LEU A 82 -0.72 -1.95 1.54
CA LEU A 82 0.65 -1.89 1.99
C LEU A 82 1.52 -2.90 1.25
N TYR A 83 2.76 -2.48 1.02
CA TYR A 83 3.77 -3.20 0.25
C TYR A 83 5.06 -3.23 1.05
N ASP A 84 5.81 -4.31 0.93
CA ASP A 84 7.09 -4.47 1.59
C ASP A 84 8.14 -3.60 0.89
N VAL A 85 8.79 -2.74 1.68
CA VAL A 85 9.86 -1.85 1.22
C VAL A 85 11.10 -2.65 0.82
N THR A 86 11.40 -3.77 1.49
CA THR A 86 12.58 -4.60 1.20
C THR A 86 12.51 -5.26 -0.17
N ARG A 87 11.30 -5.50 -0.67
CA ARG A 87 11.01 -6.07 -1.99
C ARG A 87 10.69 -5.00 -3.04
N ALA A 88 10.69 -3.73 -2.66
CA ALA A 88 10.43 -2.64 -3.58
C ALA A 88 11.64 -2.44 -4.50
N LEU A 89 11.36 -2.05 -5.73
CA LEU A 89 12.38 -1.79 -6.74
C LEU A 89 12.44 -0.29 -7.05
N PRO A 90 13.58 0.23 -7.51
CA PRO A 90 13.65 1.60 -8.03
C PRO A 90 12.60 1.83 -9.13
N LYS A 91 12.03 3.04 -9.12
CA LYS A 91 11.11 3.48 -10.17
C LYS A 91 11.85 3.49 -11.51
N ARG A 92 11.21 2.97 -12.56
CA ARG A 92 11.77 2.99 -13.91
C ARG A 92 11.94 4.44 -14.38
N LYS A 93 13.14 4.79 -14.84
CA LYS A 93 13.39 6.06 -15.52
C LYS A 93 13.04 5.89 -16.99
N PRO A 94 12.13 6.70 -17.55
CA PRO A 94 11.82 6.63 -18.97
C PRO A 94 13.03 7.08 -19.81
N THR A 95 13.18 6.50 -21.00
CA THR A 95 14.21 6.92 -21.96
C THR A 95 13.80 8.24 -22.63
N ARG A 96 14.76 8.94 -23.25
CA ARG A 96 14.48 10.18 -24.01
C ARG A 96 13.41 9.98 -25.09
N LYS A 97 13.46 8.85 -25.81
CA LYS A 97 12.45 8.50 -26.83
C LYS A 97 11.05 8.34 -26.23
N GLN A 98 10.96 7.70 -25.06
CA GLN A 98 9.68 7.54 -24.35
C GLN A 98 9.12 8.88 -23.87
N LEU A 99 9.98 9.78 -23.38
CA LEU A 99 9.56 11.14 -22.99
C LEU A 99 9.02 11.94 -24.19
N ALA A 100 9.73 11.93 -25.32
CA ALA A 100 9.26 12.62 -26.53
C ALA A 100 7.90 12.08 -27.03
N ALA A 101 7.69 10.76 -26.94
CA ALA A 101 6.41 10.15 -27.28
C ALA A 101 5.27 10.60 -26.34
N LEU A 102 5.55 10.70 -25.03
CA LEU A 102 4.59 11.22 -24.05
C LEU A 102 4.25 12.68 -24.31
N ASP A 103 5.23 13.52 -24.62
CA ASP A 103 5.00 14.94 -24.92
C ASP A 103 4.10 15.12 -26.16
N LYS A 104 4.34 14.31 -27.21
CA LYS A 104 3.50 14.29 -28.40
C LYS A 104 2.06 13.90 -28.06
N ALA A 105 1.87 12.84 -27.26
CA ALA A 105 0.55 12.39 -26.83
C ALA A 105 -0.19 13.44 -25.98
N GLN A 106 0.51 14.10 -25.07
CA GLN A 106 -0.06 15.16 -24.23
C GLN A 106 -0.48 16.39 -25.05
N ARG A 107 0.28 16.77 -26.08
CA ARG A 107 -0.08 17.87 -27.00
C ARG A 107 -1.41 17.60 -27.70
N VAL A 108 -1.57 16.39 -28.26
CA VAL A 108 -2.83 15.98 -28.93
C VAL A 108 -4.00 16.01 -27.94
N ARG A 109 -3.81 15.48 -26.72
CA ARG A 109 -4.87 15.46 -25.71
C ARG A 109 -5.32 16.86 -25.29
N ARG A 110 -4.40 17.82 -25.19
CA ARG A 110 -4.73 19.23 -24.89
C ARG A 110 -5.53 19.88 -26.02
N MET A 111 -5.10 19.70 -27.27
CA MET A 111 -5.79 20.26 -28.44
C MET A 111 -7.23 19.75 -28.56
N LYS A 112 -7.45 18.45 -28.33
CA LYS A 112 -8.81 17.87 -28.35
C LYS A 112 -9.70 18.41 -27.23
N ARG A 113 -9.13 18.73 -26.06
CA ARG A 113 -9.88 19.24 -24.92
C ARG A 113 -10.29 20.70 -25.09
N SER A 114 -9.51 21.50 -25.83
CA SER A 114 -9.82 22.91 -26.11
C SER A 114 -10.77 23.12 -27.28
N ALA A 115 -11.02 22.08 -28.08
CA ALA A 115 -11.94 22.10 -29.21
C ALA A 115 -13.35 21.56 -28.84
N SER A 116 -13.62 21.37 -27.55
CA SER A 116 -14.86 20.86 -26.97
C SER A 116 -15.32 21.78 -25.86
#